data_AF-A0A9X2F377-F1
#
_entry.id   AF-A0A9X2F377-F1
#
_cell.length_a   1.000
_cell.length_b   1.000
_cell.length_c   1.000
_cell.angle_alpha   90.00
_cell.angle_beta   90.00
_cell.angle_gamma   90.00
#
_symmetry.space_group_name_H-M   'P 1'
#
loop_
_entity.id
_entity.type
_entity.pdbx_description
1 polymer ?
#
loop_
_entity_poly.entity_id
_entity_poly.type
_entity_poly.pdbx_seq_one_letter_code
_entity_poly.pdbx_strand_id
1 'polypeptide(L)'
;MKKSITIFVLALFTSVSLFAQSANKADSLYQVALNFYDKQDSQNAIVNFEEVLKLNPKHVDALYNLAVLQYELGNKQKAIELFQRSAALGDTQSKEILKQKLNVRLNYADTMDIADVDKLPQLLLDGKAEDLLFNNSINTKLLKEIANNIVASKDIKSRVFDIEAANKNIDVTTINEVKLKVGLLFGKDGSITVIPTDENFIDRKLVLEMMKASAKLGKVTPAQYADKVVCTRYYSIPLMYYKEENK
;
A
#
# COMPACT_ATOMS: atom_id res chain seq x y z
N MET A 1 13.47 -10.88 36.07
CA MET A 1 13.00 -10.79 34.66
C MET A 1 11.73 -9.94 34.44
N LYS A 2 11.06 -9.37 35.45
CA LYS A 2 9.82 -8.58 35.23
C LYS A 2 10.01 -7.09 34.88
N LYS A 3 11.19 -6.49 35.13
CA LYS A 3 11.42 -5.05 34.90
C LYS A 3 11.66 -4.66 33.42
N SER A 4 12.07 -5.60 32.56
CA SER A 4 12.40 -5.32 31.15
C SER A 4 11.16 -5.19 30.25
N ILE A 5 10.07 -5.92 30.56
CA ILE A 5 8.84 -5.91 29.75
C ILE A 5 8.07 -4.59 29.97
N THR A 6 8.04 -4.07 31.20
CA THR A 6 7.35 -2.82 31.53
C THR A 6 7.97 -1.60 30.84
N ILE A 7 9.31 -1.55 30.72
CA ILE A 7 10.01 -0.46 30.02
C ILE A 7 9.70 -0.49 28.51
N PHE A 8 9.60 -1.68 27.92
CA PHE A 8 9.32 -1.84 26.50
C PHE A 8 7.87 -1.45 26.14
N VAL A 9 6.90 -1.81 26.99
CA VAL A 9 5.49 -1.42 26.81
C VAL A 9 5.29 0.09 27.02
N LEU A 10 5.99 0.70 27.98
CA LEU A 10 5.93 2.13 28.23
C LEU A 10 6.56 2.95 27.09
N ALA A 11 7.69 2.50 26.53
CA ALA A 11 8.32 3.11 25.36
C ALA A 11 7.45 2.99 24.09
N LEU A 12 6.72 1.89 23.93
CA LEU A 12 5.77 1.72 22.84
C LEU A 12 4.57 2.68 23.01
N PHE A 13 4.03 2.81 24.22
CA PHE A 13 2.92 3.73 24.52
C PHE A 13 3.29 5.20 24.34
N THR A 14 4.48 5.62 24.77
CA THR A 14 4.95 7.00 24.57
C THR A 14 5.25 7.30 23.10
N SER A 15 5.74 6.33 22.34
CA SER A 15 5.94 6.51 20.89
C SER A 15 4.60 6.68 20.17
N VAL A 16 3.59 5.87 20.46
CA VAL A 16 2.25 5.96 19.84
C VAL A 16 1.56 7.27 20.19
N SER A 17 1.65 7.73 21.45
CA SER A 17 1.05 9.02 21.86
C SER A 17 1.76 10.23 21.24
N LEU A 18 3.09 10.15 21.05
CA LEU A 18 3.87 11.19 20.37
C LEU A 18 3.56 11.25 18.87
N PHE A 19 3.36 10.10 18.21
CA PHE A 19 2.92 10.04 16.81
C PHE A 19 1.50 10.61 16.64
N ALA A 20 0.57 10.27 17.54
CA ALA A 20 -0.80 10.81 17.49
C ALA A 20 -0.83 12.34 17.75
N GLN A 21 0.00 12.83 18.68
CA GLN A 21 0.09 14.25 18.99
C GLN A 21 0.73 15.06 17.85
N SER A 22 1.77 14.51 17.21
CA SER A 22 2.41 15.16 16.05
C SER A 22 1.50 15.18 14.83
N ALA A 23 0.70 14.13 14.60
CA ALA A 23 -0.32 14.10 13.55
C ALA A 23 -1.39 15.19 13.76
N ASN A 24 -1.98 15.28 14.95
CA ASN A 24 -2.97 16.32 15.26
C ASN A 24 -2.42 17.75 15.11
N LYS A 25 -1.14 17.96 15.45
CA LYS A 25 -0.48 19.26 15.26
C LYS A 25 -0.26 19.56 13.78
N ALA A 26 0.12 18.56 12.98
CA ALA A 26 0.28 18.70 11.54
C ALA A 26 -1.05 19.09 10.87
N ASP A 27 -2.16 18.47 11.26
CA ASP A 27 -3.48 18.77 10.70
C ASP A 27 -3.94 20.19 11.04
N SER A 28 -3.68 20.65 12.27
CA SER A 28 -3.98 22.04 12.66
C SER A 28 -3.15 23.06 11.87
N LEU A 29 -1.85 22.80 11.68
CA LEU A 29 -0.98 23.66 10.86
C LEU A 29 -1.36 23.63 9.38
N TYR A 30 -1.87 22.50 8.89
CA TYR A 30 -2.39 22.38 7.54
C TYR A 30 -3.59 23.32 7.31
N GLN A 31 -4.51 23.43 8.28
CA GLN A 31 -5.61 24.41 8.20
C GLN A 31 -5.11 25.86 8.18
N VAL A 32 -4.04 26.17 8.92
CA VAL A 32 -3.39 27.49 8.88
C VAL A 32 -2.80 27.76 7.50
N ALA A 33 -2.12 26.77 6.91
CA ALA A 33 -1.57 26.87 5.55
C ALA A 33 -2.67 27.13 4.51
N LEU A 34 -3.80 26.42 4.60
CA LEU A 34 -4.96 26.62 3.74
C LEU A 34 -5.53 28.04 3.86
N ASN A 35 -5.66 28.58 5.06
CA ASN A 35 -6.14 29.96 5.24
C ASN A 35 -5.21 31.01 4.60
N PHE A 36 -3.89 30.80 4.63
CA PHE A 36 -2.96 31.66 3.90
C PHE A 36 -3.06 31.46 2.38
N TYR A 37 -3.22 30.21 1.93
CA TYR A 37 -3.44 29.86 0.53
C TYR A 37 -4.69 30.55 -0.04
N ASP A 38 -5.81 30.48 0.68
CA ASP A 38 -7.08 31.11 0.30
C ASP A 38 -6.99 32.65 0.23
N LYS A 39 -6.13 33.23 1.08
CA LYS A 39 -5.79 34.65 1.07
C LYS A 39 -4.77 35.04 -0.02
N GLN A 40 -4.35 34.08 -0.85
CA GLN A 40 -3.31 34.25 -1.87
C GLN A 40 -1.96 34.69 -1.30
N ASP A 41 -1.73 34.46 0.00
CA ASP A 41 -0.45 34.67 0.66
C ASP A 41 0.42 33.42 0.48
N SER A 42 0.93 33.26 -0.75
CA SER A 42 1.69 32.07 -1.15
C SER A 42 2.94 31.85 -0.28
N GLN A 43 3.56 32.93 0.21
CA GLN A 43 4.78 32.83 1.01
C GLN A 43 4.50 32.23 2.38
N ASN A 44 3.49 32.73 3.09
CA ASN A 44 3.10 32.15 4.38
C ASN A 44 2.47 30.77 4.21
N ALA A 45 1.71 30.53 3.14
CA ALA A 45 1.19 29.20 2.85
C ALA A 45 2.30 28.17 2.67
N ILE A 46 3.35 28.48 1.90
CA ILE A 46 4.51 27.61 1.70
C ILE A 46 5.18 27.27 3.03
N VAL A 47 5.49 28.27 3.85
CA VAL A 47 6.16 28.07 5.15
C VAL A 47 5.34 27.12 6.03
N ASN A 48 4.02 27.31 6.10
CA ASN A 48 3.16 26.46 6.91
C ASN A 48 3.05 25.04 6.33
N PHE A 49 2.90 24.87 5.00
CA PHE A 49 2.93 23.54 4.40
C PHE A 49 4.27 22.82 4.63
N GLU A 50 5.40 23.52 4.57
CA GLU A 50 6.71 22.94 4.88
C GLU A 50 6.81 22.49 6.35
N GLU A 51 6.25 23.26 7.29
CA GLU A 51 6.16 22.85 8.70
C GLU A 51 5.26 21.62 8.89
N VAL A 52 4.13 21.54 8.18
CA VAL A 52 3.29 20.33 8.16
C VAL A 52 4.12 19.12 7.71
N LEU A 53 4.92 19.27 6.66
CA LEU A 53 5.76 18.19 6.13
C LEU A 53 6.97 17.86 7.00
N LYS A 54 7.43 18.77 7.86
CA LYS A 54 8.42 18.46 8.90
C LYS A 54 7.83 17.57 10.00
N LEU A 55 6.58 17.82 10.39
CA LEU A 55 5.88 17.04 11.41
C LEU A 55 5.34 15.71 10.86
N ASN A 56 4.79 15.73 9.66
CA ASN A 56 4.29 14.56 8.94
C ASN A 56 4.80 14.57 7.49
N PRO A 57 5.97 13.94 7.24
CA PRO A 57 6.57 13.87 5.89
C PRO A 57 5.71 13.16 4.83
N LYS A 58 4.66 12.46 5.27
CA LYS A 58 3.71 11.70 4.43
C LYS A 58 2.32 12.34 4.37
N HIS A 59 2.17 13.60 4.79
CA HIS A 59 0.89 14.29 4.68
C HIS A 59 0.56 14.57 3.22
N VAL A 60 -0.37 13.79 2.65
CA VAL A 60 -0.69 13.78 1.22
C VAL A 60 -1.17 15.14 0.74
N ASP A 61 -2.13 15.74 1.43
CA ASP A 61 -2.71 17.02 0.97
C ASP A 61 -1.72 18.19 1.05
N ALA A 62 -0.87 18.24 2.08
CA ALA A 62 0.19 19.24 2.18
C ALA A 62 1.24 19.08 1.09
N LEU A 63 1.61 17.84 0.72
CA LEU A 63 2.49 17.58 -0.43
C LEU A 63 1.86 18.08 -1.74
N TYR A 64 0.59 17.76 -1.97
CA TYR A 64 -0.15 18.18 -3.16
C TYR A 64 -0.29 19.71 -3.24
N ASN A 65 -0.79 20.36 -2.20
CA ASN A 65 -1.01 21.82 -2.21
C ASN A 65 0.29 22.61 -2.30
N LEU A 66 1.35 22.15 -1.61
CA LEU A 66 2.66 22.78 -1.77
C LEU A 66 3.20 22.59 -3.19
N ALA A 67 2.96 21.43 -3.82
CA ALA A 67 3.36 21.20 -5.21
C ALA A 67 2.63 22.14 -6.17
N VAL A 68 1.32 22.36 -5.97
CA VAL A 68 0.52 23.33 -6.74
C VAL A 68 1.09 24.74 -6.59
N LEU A 69 1.31 25.21 -5.37
CA LEU A 69 1.91 26.53 -5.12
C LEU A 69 3.28 26.69 -5.78
N GLN A 70 4.16 25.70 -5.63
CA GLN A 70 5.48 25.73 -6.25
C GLN A 70 5.38 25.74 -7.77
N TYR A 71 4.39 25.05 -8.36
CA TYR A 71 4.15 25.08 -9.79
C TYR A 71 3.68 26.46 -10.28
N GLU A 72 2.73 27.07 -9.56
CA GLU A 72 2.21 28.41 -9.86
C GLU A 72 3.29 29.49 -9.77
N LEU A 73 4.24 29.35 -8.84
CA LEU A 73 5.40 30.22 -8.70
C LEU A 73 6.53 29.94 -9.72
N GLY A 74 6.32 28.98 -10.64
CA GLY A 74 7.30 28.63 -11.67
C GLY A 74 8.43 27.71 -11.20
N ASN A 75 8.43 27.27 -9.93
CA ASN A 75 9.38 26.33 -9.37
C ASN A 75 9.07 24.88 -9.79
N LYS A 76 9.02 24.64 -11.10
CA LYS A 76 8.57 23.39 -11.72
C LYS A 76 9.29 22.15 -11.17
N GLN A 77 10.61 22.22 -10.94
CA GLN A 77 11.37 21.08 -10.43
C GLN A 77 10.93 20.68 -9.02
N LYS A 78 10.67 21.66 -8.14
CA LYS A 78 10.21 21.40 -6.78
C LYS A 78 8.78 20.88 -6.76
N ALA A 79 7.93 21.43 -7.61
CA ALA A 79 6.57 20.93 -7.81
C ALA A 79 6.56 19.46 -8.22
N ILE A 80 7.40 19.09 -9.20
CA ILE A 80 7.52 17.69 -9.66
C ILE A 80 7.92 16.76 -8.52
N GLU A 81 8.93 17.13 -7.72
CA GLU A 81 9.37 16.33 -6.56
C GLU A 81 8.23 16.10 -5.56
N LEU A 82 7.47 17.16 -5.25
CA LEU A 82 6.39 17.11 -4.28
C LEU A 82 5.17 16.34 -4.80
N PHE A 83 4.75 16.57 -6.05
CA PHE A 83 3.73 15.76 -6.70
C PHE A 83 4.14 14.29 -6.76
N GLN A 84 5.41 14.00 -7.04
CA GLN A 84 5.90 12.62 -7.04
C GLN A 84 5.71 11.99 -5.65
N ARG A 85 6.16 12.66 -4.58
CA ARG A 85 5.95 12.18 -3.22
C ARG A 85 4.47 11.96 -2.87
N SER A 86 3.60 12.90 -3.25
CA SER A 86 2.15 12.80 -3.00
C SER A 86 1.54 11.60 -3.73
N ALA A 87 1.82 11.43 -5.01
CA ALA A 87 1.27 10.33 -5.79
C ALA A 87 1.86 8.95 -5.41
N ALA A 88 3.09 8.89 -4.90
CA ALA A 88 3.66 7.68 -4.29
C ALA A 88 2.87 7.21 -3.04
N LEU A 89 2.15 8.14 -2.40
CA LEU A 89 1.28 7.88 -1.25
C LEU A 89 -0.18 7.61 -1.64
N GLY A 90 -0.49 7.59 -2.95
CA GLY A 90 -1.81 7.21 -3.48
C GLY A 90 -2.64 8.38 -4.03
N ASP A 91 -2.15 9.61 -4.01
CA ASP A 91 -2.90 10.74 -4.58
C ASP A 91 -3.02 10.67 -6.11
N THR A 92 -4.23 10.43 -6.58
CA THR A 92 -4.53 10.30 -8.02
C THR A 92 -4.44 11.65 -8.75
N GLN A 93 -4.69 12.77 -8.06
CA GLN A 93 -4.60 14.10 -8.67
C GLN A 93 -3.15 14.45 -9.01
N SER A 94 -2.22 14.20 -8.10
CA SER A 94 -0.78 14.34 -8.35
C SER A 94 -0.32 13.49 -9.53
N LYS A 95 -0.78 12.23 -9.64
CA LYS A 95 -0.46 11.35 -10.77
C LYS A 95 -0.89 11.99 -12.10
N GLU A 96 -2.11 12.51 -12.14
CA GLU A 96 -2.67 13.10 -13.34
C GLU A 96 -1.94 14.38 -13.75
N ILE A 97 -1.63 15.26 -12.79
CA ILE A 97 -0.87 16.49 -13.05
C ILE A 97 0.53 16.16 -13.59
N LEU A 98 1.21 15.19 -12.99
CA LEU A 98 2.53 14.75 -13.47
C LEU A 98 2.46 14.25 -14.91
N LYS A 99 1.45 13.44 -15.25
CA LYS A 99 1.28 12.85 -16.57
C LYS A 99 0.85 13.86 -17.62
N GLN A 100 -0.25 14.57 -17.39
CA GLN A 100 -0.91 15.42 -18.41
C GLN A 100 -0.36 16.84 -18.47
N LYS A 101 -0.03 17.45 -17.32
CA LYS A 101 0.38 18.86 -17.28
C LYS A 101 1.89 19.03 -17.31
N LEU A 102 2.61 18.17 -16.60
CA LEU A 102 4.06 18.31 -16.43
C LEU A 102 4.86 17.44 -17.41
N ASN A 103 4.22 16.51 -18.12
CA ASN A 103 4.83 15.52 -19.00
C ASN A 103 5.99 14.76 -18.33
N VAL A 104 5.81 14.45 -17.04
CA VAL A 104 6.82 13.79 -16.20
C VAL A 104 6.55 12.30 -16.13
N ARG A 105 7.62 11.53 -16.38
CA ARG A 105 7.66 10.10 -16.06
C ARG A 105 7.76 9.91 -14.54
N LEU A 106 6.89 9.08 -14.01
CA LEU A 106 6.72 8.79 -12.60
C LEU A 106 7.86 7.92 -12.06
N ASN A 107 8.77 8.47 -11.26
CA ASN A 107 9.88 7.71 -10.69
C ASN A 107 9.46 6.89 -9.44
N TYR A 108 8.40 6.08 -9.52
CA TYR A 108 7.85 5.26 -8.43
C TYR A 108 8.47 3.86 -8.31
N ALA A 109 9.77 3.73 -8.63
CA ALA A 109 10.41 2.46 -8.92
C ALA A 109 10.33 1.38 -7.81
N ASP A 110 9.92 1.72 -6.60
CA ASP A 110 9.81 0.78 -5.49
C ASP A 110 8.44 0.12 -5.36
N THR A 111 7.34 0.74 -5.83
CA THR A 111 6.01 0.12 -5.94
C THR A 111 5.08 0.98 -6.83
N MET A 112 4.78 0.52 -8.05
CA MET A 112 3.87 1.18 -9.01
C MET A 112 2.53 0.48 -9.09
N ASP A 113 1.42 1.17 -9.38
CA ASP A 113 0.20 0.43 -9.74
C ASP A 113 0.47 -0.45 -10.97
N ILE A 114 -0.12 -1.65 -11.03
CA ILE A 114 0.02 -2.53 -12.19
C ILE A 114 -0.51 -1.86 -13.48
N ALA A 115 -1.47 -0.93 -13.36
CA ALA A 115 -1.97 -0.16 -14.50
C ALA A 115 -1.02 0.96 -14.94
N ASP A 116 -0.03 1.32 -14.12
CA ASP A 116 0.87 2.46 -14.35
C ASP A 116 2.21 2.07 -15.00
N VAL A 117 2.49 0.77 -15.21
CA VAL A 117 3.76 0.31 -15.79
C VAL A 117 3.73 0.21 -17.32
N ASP A 118 4.88 0.38 -17.97
CA ASP A 118 5.02 0.27 -19.44
C ASP A 118 4.94 -1.19 -19.90
N LYS A 119 5.47 -2.11 -19.08
CA LYS A 119 5.50 -3.54 -19.35
C LYS A 119 5.10 -4.32 -18.10
N LEU A 120 4.00 -5.07 -18.22
CA LEU A 120 3.51 -5.93 -17.15
C LEU A 120 4.50 -7.08 -16.88
N PRO A 121 4.55 -7.58 -15.64
CA PRO A 121 5.18 -8.87 -15.36
C PRO A 121 4.57 -9.97 -16.23
N GLN A 122 5.39 -10.93 -16.67
CA GLN A 122 4.92 -12.16 -17.30
C GLN A 122 5.12 -13.32 -16.33
N LEU A 123 4.10 -14.17 -16.23
CA LEU A 123 4.13 -15.35 -15.37
C LEU A 123 5.06 -16.40 -15.98
N LEU A 124 6.01 -16.89 -15.17
CA LEU A 124 6.95 -17.94 -15.55
C LEU A 124 6.49 -19.26 -14.95
N LEU A 125 5.69 -20.01 -15.69
CA LEU A 125 5.22 -21.35 -15.31
C LEU A 125 5.66 -22.37 -16.37
N ASP A 126 6.10 -23.54 -15.92
CA ASP A 126 6.47 -24.67 -16.79
C ASP A 126 7.49 -24.31 -17.90
N GLY A 127 8.38 -23.36 -17.62
CA GLY A 127 9.39 -22.89 -18.57
C GLY A 127 8.86 -21.97 -19.69
N LYS A 128 7.60 -21.52 -19.61
CA LYS A 128 6.98 -20.60 -20.57
C LYS A 128 6.57 -19.30 -19.89
N ALA A 129 6.75 -18.20 -20.62
CA ALA A 129 6.23 -16.90 -20.22
C ALA A 129 4.76 -16.79 -20.69
N GLU A 130 3.88 -16.48 -19.75
CA GLU A 130 2.46 -16.26 -19.99
C GLU A 130 2.07 -14.84 -19.55
N ASP A 131 1.01 -14.30 -20.14
CA ASP A 131 0.48 -13.02 -19.70
C ASP A 131 -0.03 -13.13 -18.26
N LEU A 132 0.31 -12.13 -17.45
CA LEU A 132 -0.16 -12.05 -16.07
C LEU A 132 -1.66 -11.77 -15.99
N LEU A 133 -2.21 -11.02 -16.95
CA LEU A 133 -3.61 -10.62 -17.02
C LEU A 133 -4.24 -11.07 -18.34
N PHE A 134 -5.47 -11.60 -18.27
CA PHE A 134 -6.33 -11.89 -19.42
C PHE A 134 -7.68 -11.20 -19.23
N ASN A 135 -8.13 -10.36 -20.17
CA ASN A 135 -9.39 -9.61 -20.08
C ASN A 135 -9.54 -8.87 -18.74
N ASN A 136 -8.49 -8.17 -18.31
CA ASN A 136 -8.40 -7.46 -17.02
C ASN A 136 -8.56 -8.37 -15.78
N SER A 137 -8.49 -9.69 -15.95
CA SER A 137 -8.53 -10.71 -14.89
C SER A 137 -7.16 -11.34 -14.69
N ILE A 138 -6.81 -11.69 -13.45
CA ILE A 138 -5.54 -12.40 -13.18
C ILE A 138 -5.50 -13.73 -13.94
N ASN A 139 -4.31 -14.14 -14.39
CA ASN A 139 -4.08 -15.44 -15.00
C ASN A 139 -4.65 -16.56 -14.11
N THR A 140 -5.47 -17.42 -14.70
CA THR A 140 -6.21 -18.46 -13.97
C THR A 140 -5.31 -19.53 -13.37
N LYS A 141 -4.12 -19.78 -13.95
CA LYS A 141 -3.12 -20.67 -13.36
C LYS A 141 -2.53 -20.07 -12.09
N LEU A 142 -2.17 -18.79 -12.12
CA LEU A 142 -1.70 -18.09 -10.92
C LEU A 142 -2.80 -18.04 -9.85
N LEU A 143 -4.06 -17.79 -10.24
CA LEU A 143 -5.19 -17.81 -9.31
C LEU A 143 -5.34 -19.20 -8.64
N LYS A 144 -5.19 -20.27 -9.42
CA LYS A 144 -5.23 -21.64 -8.90
C LYS A 144 -4.07 -21.91 -7.93
N GLU A 145 -2.86 -21.46 -8.24
CA GLU A 145 -1.72 -21.56 -7.33
C GLU A 145 -1.95 -20.77 -6.03
N ILE A 146 -2.52 -19.57 -6.11
CA ILE A 146 -2.91 -18.78 -4.93
C ILE A 146 -3.92 -19.55 -4.09
N ALA A 147 -4.96 -20.12 -4.70
CA ALA A 147 -5.93 -20.93 -3.98
C ALA A 147 -5.28 -22.15 -3.30
N ASN A 148 -4.40 -22.86 -4.00
CA ASN A 148 -3.71 -24.05 -3.48
C ASN A 148 -2.75 -23.74 -2.33
N ASN A 149 -2.08 -22.59 -2.32
CA ASN A 149 -1.06 -22.27 -1.33
C ASN A 149 -1.57 -21.38 -0.19
N ILE A 150 -2.53 -20.50 -0.48
CA ILE A 150 -3.09 -19.54 0.47
C ILE A 150 -4.41 -20.06 1.03
N VAL A 151 -5.40 -20.33 0.17
CA VAL A 151 -6.76 -20.73 0.62
C VAL A 151 -6.76 -22.11 1.30
N ALA A 152 -5.94 -23.04 0.81
CA ALA A 152 -5.84 -24.38 1.40
C ALA A 152 -4.99 -24.44 2.69
N SER A 153 -4.32 -23.35 3.08
CA SER A 153 -3.49 -23.34 4.29
C SER A 153 -4.33 -23.31 5.55
N LYS A 154 -4.19 -24.34 6.40
CA LYS A 154 -4.88 -24.44 7.70
C LYS A 154 -4.51 -23.31 8.65
N ASP A 155 -3.23 -22.93 8.70
CA ASP A 155 -2.74 -21.87 9.58
C ASP A 155 -3.30 -20.50 9.18
N ILE A 156 -3.31 -20.21 7.87
CA ILE A 156 -3.88 -18.96 7.34
C ILE A 156 -5.40 -18.94 7.57
N LYS A 157 -6.09 -20.04 7.23
CA LYS A 157 -7.54 -20.17 7.43
C LYS A 157 -7.93 -19.95 8.89
N SER A 158 -7.29 -20.65 9.84
CA SER A 158 -7.57 -20.49 11.27
C SER A 158 -7.42 -19.03 11.70
N ARG A 159 -6.31 -18.40 11.31
CA ARG A 159 -6.03 -17.01 11.68
C ARG A 159 -7.06 -16.02 11.11
N VAL A 160 -7.46 -16.22 9.86
CA VAL A 160 -8.47 -15.37 9.18
C VAL A 160 -9.81 -15.43 9.93
N PHE A 161 -10.24 -16.64 10.34
CA PHE A 161 -11.46 -16.81 11.13
C PHE A 161 -11.34 -16.19 12.54
N ASP A 162 -10.20 -16.38 13.22
CA ASP A 162 -9.96 -15.78 14.54
C ASP A 162 -10.02 -14.25 14.50
N ILE A 163 -9.42 -13.64 13.46
CA ILE A 163 -9.44 -12.18 13.25
C ILE A 163 -10.87 -11.71 12.98
N GLU A 164 -11.60 -12.37 12.09
CA GLU A 164 -12.98 -12.02 11.78
C GLU A 164 -13.89 -12.09 13.03
N ALA A 165 -13.73 -13.13 13.84
CA ALA A 165 -14.45 -13.31 15.10
C ALA A 165 -14.15 -12.21 16.11
N ALA A 166 -12.86 -11.86 16.27
CA ALA A 166 -12.43 -10.78 17.15
C ALA A 166 -12.99 -9.42 16.70
N ASN A 167 -12.95 -9.13 15.39
CA ASN A 167 -13.46 -7.89 14.81
C ASN A 167 -14.98 -7.74 14.99
N LYS A 168 -15.72 -8.85 14.90
CA LYS A 168 -17.17 -8.89 15.12
C LYS A 168 -17.57 -9.06 16.59
N ASN A 169 -16.62 -9.32 17.47
CA ASN A 169 -16.85 -9.67 18.87
C ASN A 169 -17.85 -10.84 19.04
N ILE A 170 -17.66 -11.90 18.26
CA ILE A 170 -18.48 -13.12 18.29
C ILE A 170 -17.60 -14.36 18.46
N ASP A 171 -18.22 -15.48 18.80
CA ASP A 171 -17.53 -16.77 18.83
C ASP A 171 -17.19 -17.21 17.39
N VAL A 172 -15.93 -17.57 17.14
CA VAL A 172 -15.43 -18.03 15.84
C VAL A 172 -16.22 -19.21 15.29
N THR A 173 -16.79 -20.04 16.16
CA THR A 173 -17.61 -21.19 15.77
C THR A 173 -18.90 -20.80 15.04
N THR A 174 -19.37 -19.57 15.20
CA THR A 174 -20.56 -19.02 14.53
C THR A 174 -20.30 -18.55 13.10
N ILE A 175 -19.03 -18.46 12.70
CA ILE A 175 -18.62 -18.02 11.36
C ILE A 175 -18.52 -19.24 10.45
N ASN A 176 -19.25 -19.20 9.33
CA ASN A 176 -19.22 -20.26 8.31
C ASN A 176 -18.28 -19.93 7.14
N GLU A 177 -18.13 -18.64 6.84
CA GLU A 177 -17.42 -18.14 5.68
C GLU A 177 -16.73 -16.81 6.00
N VAL A 178 -15.52 -16.63 5.48
CA VAL A 178 -14.78 -15.36 5.53
C VAL A 178 -14.25 -15.00 4.15
N LYS A 179 -14.44 -13.73 3.77
CA LYS A 179 -13.93 -13.16 2.51
C LYS A 179 -12.68 -12.33 2.80
N LEU A 180 -11.53 -12.83 2.37
CA LEU A 180 -10.26 -12.13 2.48
C LEU A 180 -9.92 -11.43 1.15
N LYS A 181 -9.78 -10.10 1.15
CA LYS A 181 -9.20 -9.39 0.01
C LYS A 181 -7.69 -9.42 0.09
N VAL A 182 -7.06 -9.87 -0.99
CA VAL A 182 -5.59 -9.94 -1.09
C VAL A 182 -5.06 -9.11 -2.23
N GLY A 183 -3.85 -8.61 -2.07
CA GLY A 183 -3.11 -7.84 -3.05
C GLY A 183 -1.88 -8.61 -3.48
N LEU A 184 -1.59 -8.56 -4.77
CA LEU A 184 -0.37 -9.10 -5.34
C LEU A 184 0.70 -8.01 -5.46
N LEU A 185 1.90 -8.34 -4.98
CA LEU A 185 3.12 -7.55 -5.15
C LEU A 185 4.10 -8.36 -5.98
N PHE A 186 4.69 -7.73 -6.98
CA PHE A 186 5.67 -8.36 -7.85
C PHE A 186 7.03 -7.71 -7.63
N GLY A 187 8.00 -8.48 -7.16
CA GLY A 187 9.33 -7.99 -6.79
C GLY A 187 10.27 -7.83 -7.99
N LYS A 188 11.28 -6.98 -7.84
CA LYS A 188 12.37 -6.79 -8.83
C LYS A 188 13.14 -8.09 -9.11
N ASP A 189 13.12 -9.03 -8.17
CA ASP A 189 13.72 -10.37 -8.26
C ASP A 189 12.79 -11.42 -8.90
N GLY A 190 11.62 -11.00 -9.35
CA GLY A 190 10.59 -11.88 -9.92
C GLY A 190 9.73 -12.60 -8.89
N SER A 191 9.85 -12.28 -7.61
CA SER A 191 9.00 -12.86 -6.56
C SER A 191 7.54 -12.39 -6.69
N ILE A 192 6.61 -13.25 -6.30
CA ILE A 192 5.19 -12.93 -6.14
C ILE A 192 4.90 -12.96 -4.64
N THR A 193 4.40 -11.87 -4.08
CA THR A 193 4.00 -11.79 -2.68
C THR A 193 2.51 -11.47 -2.58
N VAL A 194 1.79 -12.29 -1.82
CA VAL A 194 0.37 -12.09 -1.50
C VAL A 194 0.28 -11.48 -0.11
N ILE A 195 -0.42 -10.35 -0.01
CA ILE A 195 -0.67 -9.65 1.26
C ILE A 195 -2.16 -9.42 1.46
N PRO A 196 -2.67 -9.37 2.71
CA PRO A 196 -4.02 -8.89 2.96
C PRO A 196 -4.10 -7.39 2.63
N THR A 197 -5.24 -6.94 2.09
CA THR A 197 -5.46 -5.51 1.76
C THR A 197 -6.53 -4.86 2.59
N ASP A 198 -7.28 -5.64 3.35
CA ASP A 198 -8.33 -5.14 4.21
C ASP A 198 -7.71 -4.72 5.56
N GLU A 199 -8.01 -3.50 5.98
CA GLU A 199 -7.49 -2.86 7.19
C GLU A 199 -7.85 -3.64 8.47
N ASN A 200 -8.89 -4.47 8.40
CA ASN A 200 -9.29 -5.35 9.49
C ASN A 200 -8.30 -6.52 9.71
N PHE A 201 -7.35 -6.74 8.79
CA PHE A 201 -6.38 -7.83 8.79
C PHE A 201 -4.93 -7.37 9.01
N ILE A 202 -4.71 -6.33 9.81
CA ILE A 202 -3.35 -5.89 10.24
C ILE A 202 -2.78 -6.86 11.31
N ASP A 203 -2.88 -8.16 11.08
CA ASP A 203 -2.22 -9.18 11.89
C ASP A 203 -0.87 -9.54 11.27
N ARG A 204 0.22 -9.23 11.99
CA ARG A 204 1.58 -9.48 11.50
C ARG A 204 1.84 -10.96 11.23
N LYS A 205 1.21 -11.87 11.98
CA LYS A 205 1.40 -13.31 11.79
C LYS A 205 0.72 -13.78 10.51
N LEU A 206 -0.50 -13.33 10.24
CA LEU A 206 -1.22 -13.60 8.99
C LEU A 206 -0.39 -13.15 7.78
N VAL A 207 0.13 -11.91 7.81
CA VAL A 207 0.99 -11.38 6.75
C VAL A 207 2.21 -12.30 6.55
N LEU A 208 2.89 -12.70 7.62
CA LEU A 208 4.06 -13.57 7.54
C LEU A 208 3.73 -14.95 6.95
N GLU A 209 2.62 -15.57 7.36
CA GLU A 209 2.21 -16.87 6.82
C GLU A 209 1.82 -16.77 5.33
N MET A 210 1.13 -15.70 4.94
CA MET A 210 0.81 -15.44 3.54
C MET A 210 2.07 -15.22 2.71
N MET A 211 3.06 -14.47 3.22
CA MET A 211 4.35 -14.29 2.55
C MET A 211 5.10 -15.62 2.35
N LYS A 212 5.12 -16.49 3.37
CA LYS A 212 5.74 -17.83 3.27
C LYS A 212 5.03 -18.70 2.23
N ALA A 213 3.71 -18.70 2.23
CA ALA A 213 2.93 -19.43 1.24
C ALA A 213 3.10 -18.87 -0.18
N SER A 214 3.29 -17.57 -0.31
CA SER A 214 3.53 -16.90 -1.60
C SER A 214 4.82 -17.32 -2.28
N ALA A 215 5.84 -17.72 -1.50
CA ALA A 215 7.11 -18.22 -2.05
C ALA A 215 6.96 -19.48 -2.92
N LYS A 216 5.80 -20.14 -2.90
CA LYS A 216 5.47 -21.32 -3.70
C LYS A 216 4.77 -21.01 -5.02
N LEU A 217 4.39 -19.76 -5.29
CA LEU A 217 3.53 -19.36 -6.42
C LEU A 217 4.24 -19.26 -7.79
N GLY A 218 5.51 -19.66 -7.86
CA GLY A 218 6.34 -19.48 -9.06
C GLY A 218 6.97 -18.08 -9.12
N LYS A 219 7.41 -17.69 -10.32
CA LYS A 219 8.09 -16.40 -10.56
C LYS A 219 7.42 -15.62 -11.69
N VAL A 220 7.73 -14.34 -11.75
CA VAL A 220 7.42 -13.49 -12.90
C VAL A 220 8.69 -12.89 -13.49
N THR A 221 8.62 -12.43 -14.74
CA THR A 221 9.53 -11.38 -15.20
C THR A 221 9.18 -10.09 -14.44
N PRO A 222 10.17 -9.27 -14.03
CA PRO A 222 9.86 -8.03 -13.34
C PRO A 222 9.16 -7.03 -14.27
N ALA A 223 8.31 -6.19 -13.69
CA ALA A 223 7.69 -5.09 -14.42
C ALA A 223 8.75 -4.06 -14.86
N GLN A 224 8.45 -3.35 -15.95
CA GLN A 224 9.30 -2.28 -16.45
C GLN A 224 8.55 -0.96 -16.54
N TYR A 225 9.23 0.11 -16.10
CA TYR A 225 8.79 1.49 -16.27
C TYR A 225 10.00 2.37 -16.58
N ALA A 226 9.94 3.12 -17.68
CA ALA A 226 11.01 3.98 -18.17
C ALA A 226 12.37 3.26 -18.21
N ASP A 227 12.39 2.07 -18.83
CA ASP A 227 13.57 1.19 -18.97
C ASP A 227 14.18 0.68 -17.66
N LYS A 228 13.51 0.88 -16.52
CA LYS A 228 13.92 0.40 -15.20
C LYS A 228 13.02 -0.71 -14.72
N VAL A 229 13.62 -1.65 -13.98
CA VAL A 229 12.89 -2.69 -13.25
C VAL A 229 12.21 -2.06 -12.03
N VAL A 230 10.91 -2.29 -11.90
CA VAL A 230 10.08 -1.75 -10.83
C VAL A 230 9.29 -2.86 -10.15
N CYS A 231 8.89 -2.64 -8.89
CA CYS A 231 7.86 -3.48 -8.29
C CYS A 231 6.49 -2.94 -8.68
N THR A 232 5.48 -3.82 -8.74
CA THR A 232 4.08 -3.38 -8.87
C THR A 232 3.27 -3.68 -7.62
N ARG A 233 2.27 -2.83 -7.38
CA ARG A 233 1.32 -2.83 -6.29
C ARG A 233 -0.07 -3.03 -6.89
N TYR A 234 -0.83 -3.89 -6.21
CA TYR A 234 -2.26 -4.09 -6.36
C TYR A 234 -2.75 -4.66 -7.69
N TYR A 235 -2.98 -5.96 -7.64
CA TYR A 235 -4.18 -6.56 -8.21
C TYR A 235 -4.98 -7.16 -7.03
N SER A 236 -6.19 -6.67 -6.78
CA SER A 236 -7.01 -7.10 -5.63
C SER A 236 -7.88 -8.29 -6.01
N ILE A 237 -7.75 -9.38 -5.27
CA ILE A 237 -8.51 -10.62 -5.51
C ILE A 237 -9.26 -10.99 -4.22
N PRO A 238 -10.58 -11.22 -4.29
CA PRO A 238 -11.30 -11.82 -3.19
C PRO A 238 -11.01 -13.32 -3.10
N LEU A 239 -10.57 -13.78 -1.93
CA LEU A 239 -10.43 -15.19 -1.58
C LEU A 239 -11.51 -15.57 -0.56
N MET A 240 -12.14 -16.72 -0.75
CA MET A 240 -13.17 -17.24 0.16
C MET A 240 -12.60 -18.40 0.97
N TYR A 241 -12.78 -18.35 2.29
CA TYR A 241 -12.50 -19.45 3.19
C TYR A 241 -13.80 -19.98 3.78
N TYR A 242 -13.92 -21.30 3.79
CA TYR A 242 -15.03 -22.01 4.43
C TYR A 242 -14.52 -22.79 5.63
N LYS A 243 -15.36 -22.85 6.67
CA LYS A 243 -15.14 -23.74 7.81
C LYS A 243 -15.06 -25.18 7.30
N GLU A 244 -14.06 -25.94 7.76
CA GLU A 244 -14.00 -27.37 7.43
C GLU A 244 -15.19 -28.07 8.11
N GLU A 245 -16.08 -28.67 7.31
CA GLU A 245 -17.06 -29.62 7.82
C GLU A 245 -16.28 -30.83 8.32
N ASN A 246 -16.31 -31.09 9.62
CA ASN A 246 -15.80 -32.33 10.18
C ASN A 246 -16.56 -33.49 9.52
N LYS A 247 -15.91 -34.19 8.59
CA LYS A 247 -16.35 -35.50 8.11
C LYS A 247 -15.97 -36.57 9.12
#